data_AF-A0A919SMM3-F1
#
_entry.id   AF-A0A919SMM3-F1
#
_cell.length_a   1.000
_cell.length_b   1.000
_cell.length_c   1.000
_cell.angle_alpha   90.00
_cell.angle_beta   90.00
_cell.angle_gamma   90.00
#
_symmetry.space_group_name_H-M   'P 1'
#
loop_
_entity.id
_entity.type
_entity.pdbx_description
1 polymer ?
#
loop_
_entity_poly.entity_id
_entity_poly.type
_entity_poly.pdbx_seq_one_letter_code
_entity_poly.pdbx_strand_id
1 'polypeptide(L)'
;MHFNRLAAVVACAITVGSTLMATPASAAAKPGVVINYWSTPVVVKIKPKTIEPFKDMYYTKVNWTKLTGSMGYATSIRHINLCKPSCADANYMTERVSMKFTRVRTTSTNRRVFTQVRVTAMKTHKTETHSLPLRGYWEE
;
A
#
# COMPACT_ATOMS: atom_id res chain seq x y z
N MET A 1 -30.39 -53.85 53.83
CA MET A 1 -29.34 -53.01 54.47
C MET A 1 -29.45 -51.61 53.91
N HIS A 2 -29.98 -50.66 54.69
CA HIS A 2 -30.01 -49.24 54.33
C HIS A 2 -28.76 -48.58 54.93
N PHE A 3 -27.96 -47.95 54.05
CA PHE A 3 -26.81 -47.16 54.47
C PHE A 3 -27.25 -45.75 54.86
N ASN A 4 -26.83 -45.37 56.07
CA ASN A 4 -26.89 -44.04 56.65
C ASN A 4 -25.88 -43.07 56.01
N ARG A 5 -26.09 -41.77 56.29
CA ARG A 5 -25.12 -40.65 56.43
C ARG A 5 -24.94 -39.76 55.17
N LEU A 6 -25.35 -38.48 55.23
CA LEU A 6 -24.60 -37.28 55.70
C LEU A 6 -23.38 -37.02 54.81
N ALA A 7 -23.00 -35.82 54.36
CA ALA A 7 -23.42 -34.45 54.61
C ALA A 7 -22.86 -33.56 53.46
N ALA A 8 -23.35 -32.33 53.40
CA ALA A 8 -23.01 -31.24 52.49
C ALA A 8 -21.51 -30.91 52.38
N VAL A 9 -21.07 -30.41 51.21
CA VAL A 9 -20.26 -29.18 51.11
C VAL A 9 -20.62 -28.46 49.80
N VAL A 10 -21.19 -27.26 49.96
CA VAL A 10 -21.38 -26.26 48.91
C VAL A 10 -20.02 -25.65 48.58
N ALA A 11 -19.60 -25.71 47.31
CA ALA A 11 -18.48 -24.92 46.81
C ALA A 11 -18.96 -24.11 45.60
N CYS A 12 -19.43 -22.88 45.87
CA CYS A 12 -19.60 -21.87 44.84
C CYS A 12 -18.21 -21.45 44.35
N ALA A 13 -17.76 -22.03 43.24
CA ALA A 13 -16.62 -21.51 42.50
C ALA A 13 -17.09 -20.28 41.71
N ILE A 14 -16.87 -19.09 42.28
CA ILE A 14 -16.93 -17.82 41.55
C ILE A 14 -15.74 -17.82 40.59
N THR A 15 -15.95 -18.26 39.36
CA THR A 15 -15.01 -18.01 38.27
C THR A 15 -15.04 -16.52 37.98
N VAL A 16 -14.01 -15.82 38.46
CA VAL A 16 -13.71 -14.44 38.05
C VAL A 16 -13.44 -14.47 36.55
N GLY A 17 -14.47 -14.16 35.78
CA GLY A 17 -14.38 -13.99 34.34
C GLY A 17 -13.49 -12.79 34.05
N SER A 18 -12.21 -13.06 33.78
CA SER A 18 -11.32 -12.12 33.10
C SER A 18 -11.90 -11.88 31.71
N THR A 19 -12.78 -10.88 31.60
CA THR A 19 -13.23 -10.32 30.33
C THR A 19 -12.00 -9.66 29.70
N LEU A 20 -11.26 -10.45 28.92
CA LEU A 20 -10.34 -9.93 27.92
C LEU A 20 -11.19 -9.05 26.99
N MET A 21 -11.19 -7.75 27.27
CA MET A 21 -11.67 -6.75 26.33
C MET A 21 -10.80 -6.89 25.09
N ALA A 22 -11.29 -7.66 24.12
CA ALA A 22 -10.75 -7.70 22.78
C ALA A 22 -10.96 -6.30 22.20
N THR A 23 -10.00 -5.40 22.43
CA THR A 23 -9.94 -4.15 21.69
C THR A 23 -9.95 -4.53 20.22
N PRO A 24 -10.91 -4.05 19.42
CA PRO A 24 -10.92 -4.35 18.00
C PRO A 24 -9.56 -3.91 17.47
N ALA A 25 -8.77 -4.87 16.97
CA ALA A 25 -7.54 -4.57 16.29
C ALA A 25 -7.94 -3.70 15.10
N SER A 26 -7.84 -2.38 15.26
CA SER A 26 -8.10 -1.43 14.19
C SER A 26 -7.20 -1.84 13.05
N ALA A 27 -7.80 -2.41 12.01
CA ALA A 27 -7.07 -2.91 10.86
C ALA A 27 -6.36 -1.70 10.25
N ALA A 28 -5.08 -1.53 10.57
CA ALA A 28 -4.32 -0.34 10.22
C ALA A 28 -4.51 -0.05 8.73
N ALA A 29 -5.09 1.12 8.42
CA ALA A 29 -5.44 1.48 7.06
C ALA A 29 -4.22 1.28 6.14
N LYS A 30 -4.42 0.49 5.08
CA LYS A 30 -3.35 0.15 4.14
C LYS A 30 -2.90 1.42 3.42
N PRO A 31 -1.58 1.62 3.21
CA PRO A 31 -1.10 2.80 2.51
C PRO A 31 -1.59 2.80 1.05
N GLY A 32 -1.92 3.99 0.55
CA GLY A 32 -2.24 4.24 -0.85
C GLY A 32 -1.04 4.68 -1.67
N VAL A 33 -1.29 4.99 -2.93
CA VAL A 33 -0.36 5.63 -3.86
C VAL A 33 -1.06 6.86 -4.44
N VAL A 34 -0.31 7.96 -4.59
CA VAL A 34 -0.75 9.13 -5.36
C VAL A 34 -0.77 8.73 -6.83
N ILE A 35 -1.95 8.73 -7.44
CA ILE A 35 -2.12 8.14 -8.79
C ILE A 35 -1.87 9.11 -9.93
N ASN A 36 -1.84 10.40 -9.64
CA ASN A 36 -1.77 11.44 -10.65
C ASN A 36 -1.00 12.64 -10.08
N TYR A 37 0.14 12.95 -10.71
CA TYR A 37 1.01 14.02 -10.28
C TYR A 37 0.38 15.41 -10.49
N TRP A 38 -0.43 15.64 -11.54
CA TRP A 38 -1.06 16.94 -11.85
C TRP A 38 -2.39 17.20 -11.15
N SER A 39 -2.93 16.22 -10.43
CA SER A 39 -4.25 16.35 -9.81
C SER A 39 -4.20 17.18 -8.52
N THR A 40 -5.02 18.23 -8.47
CA THR A 40 -5.31 19.03 -7.28
C THR A 40 -6.83 19.03 -7.04
N PRO A 41 -7.33 18.50 -5.91
CA PRO A 41 -6.59 17.89 -4.80
C PRO A 41 -5.99 16.53 -5.15
N VAL A 42 -4.99 16.12 -4.37
CA VAL A 42 -4.26 14.86 -4.56
C VAL A 42 -5.19 13.66 -4.51
N VAL A 43 -5.16 12.84 -5.56
CA VAL A 43 -5.91 11.58 -5.59
C VAL A 43 -5.03 10.43 -5.10
N VAL A 44 -5.38 9.92 -3.92
CA VAL A 44 -4.75 8.73 -3.32
C VAL A 44 -5.67 7.53 -3.53
N LYS A 45 -5.14 6.44 -4.08
CA LYS A 45 -5.87 5.17 -4.20
C LYS A 45 -5.10 4.01 -3.57
N ILE A 46 -5.84 3.08 -2.98
CA ILE A 46 -5.32 1.79 -2.52
C ILE A 46 -5.40 0.82 -3.70
N LYS A 47 -4.30 0.15 -4.02
CA LYS A 47 -4.17 -0.75 -5.18
C LYS A 47 -4.64 -0.15 -6.53
N PRO A 48 -4.14 1.03 -6.94
CA PRO A 48 -4.51 1.59 -8.23
C PRO A 48 -4.09 0.69 -9.40
N LYS A 49 -4.85 0.78 -10.50
CA LYS A 49 -4.56 0.10 -11.78
C LYS A 49 -3.68 0.92 -12.72
N THR A 50 -3.64 2.23 -12.51
CA THR A 50 -2.81 3.20 -13.23
C THR A 50 -2.15 4.14 -12.22
N ILE A 51 -0.91 4.52 -12.49
CA ILE A 51 -0.14 5.45 -11.66
C ILE A 51 0.61 6.37 -12.62
N GLU A 52 0.41 7.68 -12.49
CA GLU A 52 1.09 8.74 -13.24
C GLU A 52 1.87 9.61 -12.24
N PRO A 53 3.02 9.13 -11.73
CA PRO A 53 3.73 9.83 -10.66
C PRO A 53 4.64 10.94 -11.18
N PHE A 54 4.90 11.01 -12.49
CA PHE A 54 5.78 12.00 -13.12
C PHE A 54 5.27 12.39 -14.50
N LYS A 55 5.79 13.50 -15.04
CA LYS A 55 5.43 14.04 -16.36
C LYS A 55 5.70 13.07 -17.52
N ASP A 56 6.90 12.51 -17.56
CA ASP A 56 7.37 11.72 -18.70
C ASP A 56 7.33 10.21 -18.43
N MET A 57 6.68 9.79 -17.34
CA MET A 57 6.62 8.38 -16.96
C MET A 57 5.30 8.04 -16.27
N TYR A 58 4.67 6.98 -16.75
CA TYR A 58 3.47 6.42 -16.13
C TYR A 58 3.47 4.88 -16.16
N TYR A 59 2.64 4.30 -15.31
CA TYR A 59 2.47 2.86 -15.15
C TYR A 59 1.01 2.49 -15.41
N THR A 60 0.80 1.48 -16.26
CA THR A 60 -0.52 0.92 -16.54
C THR A 60 -0.56 -0.57 -16.23
N LYS A 61 -1.76 -1.15 -16.23
CA LYS A 61 -2.02 -2.57 -15.93
C LYS A 61 -1.35 -3.00 -14.62
N VAL A 62 -1.44 -2.16 -13.60
CA VAL A 62 -0.81 -2.43 -12.29
C VAL A 62 -1.53 -3.59 -11.60
N ASN A 63 -0.80 -4.67 -11.35
CA ASN A 63 -1.28 -5.89 -10.72
C ASN A 63 -0.59 -6.10 -9.38
N TRP A 64 -1.33 -5.89 -8.30
CA TRP A 64 -0.82 -5.97 -6.93
C TRP A 64 -0.77 -7.42 -6.45
N THR A 65 0.42 -7.89 -6.09
CA THR A 65 0.63 -9.23 -5.53
C THR A 65 0.63 -9.20 -4.01
N LYS A 66 1.09 -8.11 -3.38
CA LYS A 66 1.11 -7.96 -1.93
C LYS A 66 0.93 -6.51 -1.52
N LEU A 67 0.21 -6.27 -0.42
CA LEU A 67 0.06 -4.95 0.19
C LEU A 67 -0.07 -5.08 1.71
N THR A 68 0.87 -4.51 2.44
CA THR A 68 0.91 -4.46 3.91
C THR A 68 0.95 -3.01 4.40
N GLY A 69 1.02 -2.80 5.72
CA GLY A 69 1.13 -1.49 6.33
C GLY A 69 2.43 -0.72 6.02
N SER A 70 3.46 -1.37 5.46
CA SER A 70 4.80 -0.79 5.25
C SER A 70 5.40 -1.08 3.87
N MET A 71 4.80 -1.99 3.11
CA MET A 71 5.28 -2.36 1.77
C MET A 71 4.16 -2.75 0.82
N GLY A 72 4.43 -2.57 -0.47
CA GLY A 72 3.58 -3.04 -1.55
C GLY A 72 4.42 -3.71 -2.63
N TYR A 73 3.87 -4.73 -3.28
CA TYR A 73 4.45 -5.35 -4.46
C TYR A 73 3.42 -5.42 -5.56
N ALA A 74 3.85 -5.06 -6.77
CA ALA A 74 3.04 -5.14 -7.96
C ALA A 74 3.89 -5.40 -9.21
N THR A 75 3.24 -5.81 -10.29
CA THR A 75 3.80 -5.76 -11.64
C THR A 75 3.03 -4.71 -12.45
N SER A 76 3.66 -4.12 -13.46
CA SER A 76 3.01 -3.14 -14.34
C SER A 76 3.69 -3.07 -15.70
N ILE A 77 3.07 -2.31 -16.60
CA ILE A 77 3.70 -1.83 -17.82
C ILE A 77 4.12 -0.38 -17.58
N ARG A 78 5.42 -0.12 -17.65
CA ARG A 78 6.01 1.21 -17.60
C ARG A 78 6.06 1.80 -19.00
N HIS A 79 5.67 3.07 -19.10
CA HIS A 79 5.76 3.89 -20.31
C HIS A 79 6.66 5.08 -19.97
N ILE A 80 7.74 5.27 -20.73
CA ILE A 80 8.67 6.40 -20.58
C ILE A 80 8.69 7.16 -21.89
N ASN A 81 8.39 8.45 -21.86
CA ASN A 81 8.55 9.31 -23.03
C ASN A 81 10.04 9.53 -23.29
N LEU A 82 10.55 9.07 -24.44
CA LEU A 82 11.96 9.20 -24.82
C LEU A 82 12.27 10.52 -25.55
N CYS A 83 11.28 11.36 -25.82
CA CYS A 83 11.49 12.54 -26.65
C CYS A 83 12.38 13.60 -25.99
N LYS A 84 13.55 13.80 -26.61
CA LYS A 84 14.35 15.04 -26.60
C LYS A 84 14.93 15.22 -28.01
N PRO A 85 14.78 16.37 -28.72
CA PRO A 85 14.10 17.62 -28.36
C PRO A 85 12.69 17.82 -28.95
N SER A 86 12.21 16.96 -29.85
CA SER A 86 10.87 17.07 -30.46
C SER A 86 9.92 16.02 -29.87
N CYS A 87 8.95 16.47 -29.07
CA CYS A 87 7.89 15.64 -28.47
C CYS A 87 6.61 15.58 -29.33
N ALA A 88 6.68 16.01 -30.60
CA ALA A 88 5.52 16.02 -31.50
C ALA A 88 5.05 14.58 -31.83
N ASP A 89 5.99 13.65 -31.91
CA ASP A 89 5.73 12.22 -32.12
C ASP A 89 5.91 11.47 -30.80
N ALA A 90 4.83 10.89 -30.28
CA ALA A 90 4.71 10.15 -29.03
C ALA A 90 5.62 8.89 -28.95
N ASN A 91 6.94 9.06 -28.85
CA ASN A 91 7.91 7.98 -28.76
C ASN A 91 8.04 7.46 -27.32
N TYR A 92 7.16 6.54 -26.95
CA TYR A 92 7.19 5.89 -25.64
C TYR A 92 7.98 4.58 -25.67
N MET A 93 9.00 4.48 -24.81
CA MET A 93 9.54 3.17 -24.42
C MET A 93 8.55 2.46 -23.52
N THR A 94 8.15 1.26 -23.92
CA THR A 94 7.22 0.42 -23.15
C THR A 94 7.94 -0.82 -22.65
N GLU A 95 7.85 -1.11 -21.36
CA GLU A 95 8.41 -2.34 -20.78
C GLU A 95 7.62 -2.87 -19.59
N ARG A 96 7.72 -4.18 -19.34
CA ARG A 96 7.15 -4.81 -18.14
C ARG A 96 8.11 -4.66 -16.97
N VAL A 97 7.58 -4.26 -15.83
CA VAL A 97 8.37 -4.00 -14.62
C VAL A 97 7.75 -4.66 -13.39
N SER A 98 8.60 -5.04 -12.46
CA SER A 98 8.24 -5.38 -11.08
C SER A 98 8.45 -4.16 -10.20
N MET A 99 7.51 -3.88 -9.31
CA MET A 99 7.52 -2.70 -8.44
C MET A 99 7.48 -3.12 -6.98
N LYS A 100 8.34 -2.52 -6.15
CA LYS A 100 8.33 -2.60 -4.70
C LYS A 100 8.13 -1.21 -4.12
N PHE A 101 6.97 -1.00 -3.51
CA PHE A 101 6.62 0.23 -2.80
C PHE A 101 7.10 0.14 -1.35
N THR A 102 7.79 1.19 -0.90
CA THR A 102 8.35 1.30 0.46
C THR A 102 8.21 2.73 0.97
N ARG A 103 8.57 2.94 2.24
CA ARG A 103 8.52 4.22 2.97
C ARG A 103 7.11 4.81 2.99
N VAL A 104 6.45 4.71 4.13
CA VAL A 104 5.09 5.23 4.31
C VAL A 104 5.16 6.54 5.06
N ARG A 105 4.46 7.56 4.55
CA ARG A 105 4.27 8.85 5.22
C ARG A 105 2.77 9.17 5.28
N THR A 106 2.40 10.06 6.19
CA THR A 106 1.05 10.60 6.30
C THR A 106 0.99 11.92 5.54
N THR A 107 0.02 12.08 4.65
CA THR A 107 -0.24 13.35 3.94
C THR A 107 -0.84 14.39 4.87
N SER A 108 -0.90 15.66 4.44
CA SER A 108 -1.62 16.73 5.15
C SER A 108 -3.10 16.42 5.38
N THR A 109 -3.70 15.59 4.52
CA THR A 109 -5.09 15.10 4.62
C THR A 109 -5.22 13.81 5.45
N ASN A 110 -4.23 13.50 6.29
CA ASN A 110 -4.18 12.32 7.17
C ASN A 110 -4.30 10.96 6.43
N ARG A 111 -3.80 10.87 5.19
CA ARG A 111 -3.77 9.62 4.43
C ARG A 111 -2.37 9.02 4.43
N ARG A 112 -2.25 7.71 4.69
CA ARG A 112 -0.98 7.00 4.59
C ARG A 112 -0.67 6.68 3.14
N VAL A 113 0.50 7.06 2.65
CA VAL A 113 0.93 6.84 1.26
C VAL A 113 2.35 6.31 1.20
N PHE A 114 2.63 5.48 0.18
CA PHE A 114 4.00 5.13 -0.18
C PHE A 114 4.70 6.32 -0.83
N THR A 115 5.96 6.56 -0.44
CA THR A 115 6.78 7.68 -0.92
C THR A 115 7.97 7.21 -1.73
N GLN A 116 8.13 5.90 -1.93
CA GLN A 116 9.23 5.33 -2.69
C GLN A 116 8.74 4.12 -3.46
N VAL A 117 9.18 4.03 -4.72
CA VAL A 117 8.99 2.85 -5.54
C VAL A 117 10.35 2.43 -6.11
N ARG A 118 10.71 1.17 -5.89
CA ARG A 118 11.80 0.51 -6.60
C ARG A 118 11.18 -0.24 -7.78
N VAL A 119 11.68 0.02 -8.98
CA VAL A 119 11.20 -0.53 -10.24
C VAL A 119 12.31 -1.39 -10.84
N THR A 120 12.01 -2.64 -11.17
CA THR A 120 12.94 -3.57 -11.80
C THR A 120 12.38 -3.97 -13.15
N ALA A 121 13.10 -3.66 -14.22
CA ALA A 121 12.76 -4.09 -15.57
C ALA A 121 12.83 -5.62 -15.67
N MET A 122 11.76 -6.26 -16.12
CA MET A 122 11.69 -7.73 -16.11
C MET A 122 12.63 -8.37 -17.14
N LYS A 123 12.89 -7.68 -18.26
CA LYS A 123 13.74 -8.21 -19.34
C LYS A 123 15.23 -8.04 -19.06
N THR A 124 15.64 -6.89 -18.52
CA THR A 124 17.06 -6.53 -18.33
C THR A 124 17.52 -6.67 -16.89
N HIS A 125 16.60 -6.91 -15.94
CA HIS A 125 16.84 -6.90 -14.50
C HIS A 125 17.41 -5.58 -13.95
N LYS A 126 17.48 -4.53 -14.78
CA LYS A 126 17.90 -3.20 -14.34
C LYS A 126 16.92 -2.67 -13.31
N THR A 127 17.45 -2.14 -12.22
CA THR A 127 16.67 -1.62 -11.10
C THR A 127 16.88 -0.13 -10.94
N GLU A 128 15.79 0.60 -10.79
CA GLU A 128 15.75 2.04 -10.55
C GLU A 128 14.88 2.30 -9.31
N THR A 129 15.13 3.39 -8.61
CA THR A 129 14.37 3.78 -7.42
C THR A 129 13.94 5.22 -7.57
N HIS A 130 12.65 5.46 -7.40
CA HIS A 130 12.04 6.78 -7.55
C HIS A 130 11.33 7.18 -6.26
N SER A 131 11.44 8.46 -5.91
CA SER A 131 10.63 9.08 -4.87
C SER A 131 9.24 9.36 -5.44
N LEU A 132 8.20 8.83 -4.81
CA LEU A 132 6.82 9.11 -5.22
C LEU A 132 6.37 10.45 -4.62
N PRO A 133 5.59 11.23 -5.37
CA PRO A 133 5.08 12.51 -4.88
C PRO A 133 4.18 12.30 -3.67
N LEU A 134 4.34 13.19 -2.68
CA LEU A 134 3.45 13.28 -1.52
C LEU A 134 2.25 14.20 -1.77
N ARG A 135 2.39 15.10 -2.75
CA ARG A 135 1.41 16.11 -3.16
C ARG A 135 1.40 16.25 -4.69
N GLY A 136 0.32 16.79 -5.22
CA GLY A 136 0.17 17.06 -6.65
C GLY A 136 0.92 18.33 -7.00
N TYR A 137 1.72 18.27 -8.07
CA TYR A 137 2.48 19.34 -8.75
C TYR A 137 3.36 20.28 -7.88
N TRP A 138 4.69 20.08 -7.93
CA TRP A 138 5.79 21.08 -7.78
C TRP A 138 5.88 21.93 -6.50
N GLU A 139 6.08 21.32 -5.34
CA GLU A 139 6.80 22.01 -4.24
C GLU A 139 8.24 21.47 -4.30
N GLU A 140 9.27 22.13 -4.84
CA GLU A 140 9.54 23.56 -5.16
C GLU A 140 10.20 23.71 -6.54
#